data_AF-A0AAU3Q0S3-F1
#
_entry.id   AF-A0AAU3Q0S3-F1
#
_cell.length_a   1.000
_cell.length_b   1.000
_cell.length_c   1.000
_cell.angle_alpha   90.00
_cell.angle_beta   90.00
_cell.angle_gamma   90.00
#
_symmetry.space_group_name_H-M   'P 1'
#
loop_
_entity.id
_entity.type
_entity.pdbx_description
1 polymer ?
#
loop_
_entity_poly.entity_id
_entity_poly.type
_entity_poly.pdbx_seq_one_letter_code
_entity_poly.pdbx_strand_id
1 'polypeptide(L)'
;MNWRPWLELWSEEWIASRDPDELDPEVVQQRWLGYTPATEADIAAVEQRLGLRLPPSYRSFLLTTDGWRHAGEFVQKMRDTTNLGWLRDLEPTWESWADLITEPPVDAPGNPFSRGLLISLHADVGVLFLDPADRDENGEWAAYSVFSWGSFPQRYPTFTALMESNYQSLHQIRQPAGKTRDNWDLVAEQARGEALSGDIDTAMAALEKAQHFGQSRATVLQTQLQMFLSTSSPYDACRILSRVLPLAPVPEGFFTGPLFTEEFVPCMFLQHAHKEPWYASALDRAQMVDDPGGEIKRAIDGHRARVERPGYQLSYGNQAFDAAVRKALAQYHSDPAALWHALEAAMAHWQPRTPDHITPVALLADPVLAYSLTPERGRALLSQPRSGR
;
A
#
# COMPACT_ATOMS: atom_id res chain seq x y z
N MET A 1 -9.74 20.24 -8.22
CA MET A 1 -9.22 19.25 -9.20
C MET A 1 -9.64 19.66 -10.60
N ASN A 2 -8.81 19.43 -11.63
CA ASN A 2 -9.24 19.57 -13.02
C ASN A 2 -9.65 18.19 -13.54
N TRP A 3 -10.95 17.92 -13.59
CA TRP A 3 -11.49 16.59 -13.88
C TRP A 3 -11.11 16.08 -15.27
N ARG A 4 -11.18 16.93 -16.30
CA ARG A 4 -11.08 16.48 -17.69
C ARG A 4 -9.74 15.77 -18.01
N PRO A 5 -8.56 16.38 -17.78
CA PRO A 5 -7.29 15.71 -18.07
C PRO A 5 -7.05 14.49 -17.20
N TRP A 6 -7.54 14.50 -15.96
CA TRP A 6 -7.35 13.38 -15.03
C TRP A 6 -8.20 12.16 -15.42
N LEU A 7 -9.45 12.39 -15.83
CA LEU A 7 -10.33 11.34 -16.33
C LEU A 7 -9.88 10.81 -17.70
N GLU A 8 -9.22 11.64 -18.51
CA GLU A 8 -8.60 11.19 -19.78
C GLU A 8 -7.47 10.22 -19.48
N LEU A 9 -6.59 10.56 -18.53
CA LEU A 9 -5.54 9.66 -18.06
C LEU A 9 -6.11 8.35 -17.49
N TRP A 10 -7.15 8.43 -16.65
CA TRP A 10 -7.82 7.23 -16.14
C TRP A 10 -8.40 6.39 -17.29
N SER A 11 -9.08 7.01 -18.26
CA SER A 11 -9.61 6.28 -19.41
C SER A 11 -8.52 5.55 -20.20
N GLU A 12 -7.40 6.22 -20.48
CA GLU A 12 -6.24 5.63 -21.17
C GLU A 12 -5.71 4.40 -20.41
N GLU A 13 -5.46 4.53 -19.11
CA GLU A 13 -4.85 3.47 -18.31
C GLU A 13 -5.81 2.33 -17.99
N TRP A 14 -7.12 2.61 -17.84
CA TRP A 14 -8.13 1.56 -17.71
C TRP A 14 -8.22 0.72 -18.99
N ILE A 15 -8.31 1.37 -20.16
CA ILE A 15 -8.39 0.68 -21.45
C ILE A 15 -7.13 -0.16 -21.67
N ALA A 16 -5.95 0.35 -21.31
CA ALA A 16 -4.68 -0.39 -21.39
C ALA A 16 -4.62 -1.63 -20.46
N SER A 17 -5.46 -1.68 -19.42
CA SER A 17 -5.51 -2.79 -18.46
C SER A 17 -6.43 -3.95 -18.87
N ARG A 18 -7.22 -3.79 -19.94
CA ARG A 18 -8.29 -4.71 -20.33
C ARG A 18 -8.03 -5.34 -21.68
N ASP A 19 -8.56 -6.55 -21.84
CA ASP A 19 -8.70 -7.13 -23.17
C ASP A 19 -9.71 -6.28 -23.97
N PRO A 20 -9.40 -5.88 -25.22
CA PRO A 20 -10.34 -5.16 -26.08
C PRO A 20 -11.73 -5.82 -26.19
N ASP A 21 -11.82 -7.15 -26.10
CA ASP A 21 -13.09 -7.88 -26.22
C ASP A 21 -13.97 -7.76 -24.95
N GLU A 22 -13.40 -7.32 -23.83
CA GLU A 22 -14.12 -7.07 -22.57
C GLU A 22 -14.65 -5.63 -22.45
N LEU A 23 -14.25 -4.75 -23.37
CA LEU A 23 -14.58 -3.32 -23.32
C LEU A 23 -15.85 -3.01 -24.13
N ASP A 24 -16.62 -2.02 -23.65
CA ASP A 24 -17.71 -1.42 -24.43
C ASP A 24 -17.14 -0.82 -25.73
N PRO A 25 -17.68 -1.17 -26.92
CA PRO A 25 -17.20 -0.64 -28.20
C PRO A 25 -17.14 0.89 -28.24
N GLU A 26 -18.06 1.57 -27.56
CA GLU A 26 -18.06 3.03 -27.47
C GLU A 26 -16.82 3.55 -26.73
N VAL A 27 -16.44 2.89 -25.63
CA VAL A 27 -15.25 3.24 -24.83
C VAL A 27 -13.98 3.06 -25.66
N VAL A 28 -13.86 1.96 -26.41
CA VAL A 28 -12.71 1.71 -27.28
C VAL A 28 -12.61 2.77 -28.37
N GLN A 29 -13.73 3.11 -29.00
CA GLN A 29 -13.77 4.09 -30.10
C GLN A 29 -13.44 5.51 -29.62
N GLN A 30 -14.05 5.94 -28.51
CA GLN A 30 -13.89 7.30 -27.99
C GLN A 30 -12.64 7.47 -27.11
N ARG A 31 -12.04 6.35 -26.68
CA ARG A 31 -11.02 6.28 -25.62
C ARG A 31 -11.41 7.06 -24.36
N TRP A 32 -12.69 6.96 -23.99
CA TRP A 32 -13.30 7.72 -22.92
C TRP A 32 -14.27 6.85 -22.14
N LEU A 33 -14.11 6.79 -20.81
CA LEU A 33 -15.00 6.04 -19.93
C LEU A 33 -16.27 6.80 -19.56
N GLY A 34 -16.22 8.12 -19.64
CA GLY A 34 -17.33 8.97 -19.25
C GLY A 34 -18.46 8.99 -20.27
N TYR A 35 -19.43 9.85 -19.99
CA TYR A 35 -20.59 10.11 -20.83
C TYR A 35 -20.58 11.56 -21.29
N THR A 36 -21.62 11.95 -22.03
CA THR A 36 -21.85 13.36 -22.35
C THR A 36 -21.96 14.17 -21.03
N PRO A 37 -21.33 15.35 -20.93
CA PRO A 37 -21.43 16.18 -19.74
C PRO A 37 -22.87 16.62 -19.45
N ALA A 38 -23.21 16.73 -18.16
CA ALA A 38 -24.48 17.31 -17.73
C ALA A 38 -24.50 18.81 -18.03
N THR A 39 -25.67 19.35 -18.37
CA THR A 39 -25.83 20.80 -18.45
C THR A 39 -26.09 21.40 -17.05
N GLU A 40 -25.87 22.71 -16.92
CA GLU A 40 -26.23 23.45 -15.70
C GLU A 40 -27.72 23.30 -15.35
N ALA A 41 -28.58 23.13 -16.36
CA ALA A 41 -30.02 22.93 -16.18
C ALA A 41 -30.33 21.54 -15.61
N ASP A 42 -29.64 20.49 -16.09
CA ASP A 42 -29.82 19.12 -15.58
C ASP A 42 -29.42 19.04 -14.11
N ILE A 43 -28.28 19.65 -13.75
CA ILE A 43 -27.83 19.68 -12.36
C ILE A 43 -28.79 20.52 -11.50
N ALA A 44 -29.25 21.68 -11.97
CA ALA A 44 -30.21 22.49 -11.23
C ALA A 44 -31.52 21.73 -10.96
N ALA A 45 -31.99 20.92 -11.92
CA ALA A 45 -33.17 20.08 -11.75
C ALA A 45 -32.94 19.00 -10.66
N VAL A 46 -31.76 18.38 -10.63
CA VAL A 46 -31.37 17.44 -9.57
C VAL A 46 -31.33 18.12 -8.21
N GLU A 47 -30.67 19.28 -8.08
CA GLU A 47 -30.59 20.03 -6.83
C GLU A 47 -31.96 20.46 -6.32
N GLN A 48 -32.85 20.89 -7.23
CA GLN A 48 -34.24 21.20 -6.90
C GLN A 48 -34.99 19.96 -6.40
N ARG A 49 -34.79 18.81 -7.03
CA ARG A 49 -35.42 17.54 -6.65
C ARG A 49 -34.91 17.03 -5.29
N LEU A 50 -33.62 17.20 -5.00
CA LEU A 50 -33.01 16.81 -3.73
C LEU A 50 -33.26 17.84 -2.61
N GLY A 51 -33.59 19.08 -2.95
CA GLY A 51 -33.71 20.20 -2.01
C GLY A 51 -32.37 20.70 -1.45
N LEU A 52 -31.25 20.28 -2.07
CA LEU A 52 -29.89 20.58 -1.63
C LEU A 52 -29.01 20.87 -2.85
N ARG A 53 -28.04 21.77 -2.68
CA ARG A 53 -26.97 21.97 -3.67
C ARG A 53 -25.97 20.83 -3.56
N LEU A 54 -25.56 20.27 -4.70
CA LEU A 54 -24.55 19.22 -4.74
C LEU A 54 -23.19 19.76 -4.28
N PRO A 55 -22.31 18.91 -3.71
CA PRO A 55 -20.98 19.36 -3.30
C PRO A 55 -20.17 19.82 -4.53
N PRO A 56 -19.36 20.88 -4.41
CA PRO A 56 -18.71 21.53 -5.55
C PRO A 56 -17.93 20.57 -6.47
N SER A 57 -17.19 19.63 -5.90
CA SER A 57 -16.38 18.67 -6.64
C SER A 57 -17.23 17.68 -7.46
N TYR A 58 -18.34 17.19 -6.91
CA TYR A 58 -19.27 16.31 -7.61
C TYR A 58 -20.07 17.07 -8.67
N ARG A 59 -20.48 18.31 -8.40
CA ARG A 59 -21.07 19.19 -9.42
C ARG A 59 -20.13 19.38 -10.61
N SER A 60 -18.87 19.73 -10.34
CA SER A 60 -17.86 19.95 -11.39
C SER A 60 -17.56 18.66 -12.17
N PHE A 61 -17.64 17.50 -11.52
CA PHE A 61 -17.54 16.19 -12.16
C PHE A 61 -18.69 15.96 -13.13
N LEU A 62 -19.94 16.18 -12.73
CA LEU A 62 -21.12 16.03 -13.60
C LEU A 62 -21.08 16.97 -14.82
N LEU A 63 -20.59 18.21 -14.64
CA LEU A 63 -20.32 19.16 -15.73
C LEU A 63 -19.18 18.72 -16.66
N THR A 64 -18.39 17.72 -16.28
CA THR A 64 -17.35 17.11 -17.11
C THR A 64 -17.83 15.81 -17.75
N THR A 65 -18.67 15.04 -17.05
CA THR A 65 -19.23 13.75 -17.48
C THR A 65 -20.46 13.42 -16.64
N ASP A 66 -21.62 13.18 -17.27
CA ASP A 66 -22.83 12.83 -16.54
C ASP A 66 -22.87 11.32 -16.22
N GLY A 67 -22.25 10.96 -15.10
CA GLY A 67 -21.96 9.58 -14.73
C GLY A 67 -20.60 9.12 -15.24
N TRP A 68 -20.22 7.89 -14.91
CA TRP A 68 -18.89 7.34 -15.22
C TRP A 68 -18.91 5.82 -15.21
N ARG A 69 -18.19 5.20 -16.15
CA ARG A 69 -17.95 3.75 -16.17
C ARG A 69 -16.68 3.43 -15.38
N HIS A 70 -16.71 2.33 -14.63
CA HIS A 70 -15.51 1.78 -13.98
C HIS A 70 -14.83 2.77 -13.01
N ALA A 71 -15.58 3.25 -12.01
CA ALA A 71 -15.05 4.06 -10.92
C ALA A 71 -14.27 3.20 -9.91
N GLY A 72 -13.21 2.53 -10.39
CA GLY A 72 -12.45 1.50 -9.69
C GLY A 72 -12.85 0.08 -10.13
N GLU A 73 -12.17 -0.93 -9.60
CA GLU A 73 -12.39 -2.33 -9.98
C GLU A 73 -13.78 -2.87 -9.59
N PHE A 74 -14.38 -2.32 -8.54
CA PHE A 74 -15.61 -2.86 -7.94
C PHE A 74 -16.86 -2.01 -8.22
N VAL A 75 -16.72 -0.90 -8.96
CA VAL A 75 -17.84 -0.01 -9.31
C VAL A 75 -17.91 0.13 -10.82
N GLN A 76 -18.78 -0.67 -11.41
CA GLN A 76 -18.95 -0.76 -12.86
C GLN A 76 -19.57 0.51 -13.44
N LYS A 77 -20.51 1.14 -12.74
CA LYS A 77 -21.17 2.35 -13.24
C LYS A 77 -21.60 3.27 -12.10
N MET A 78 -21.33 4.56 -12.27
CA MET A 78 -21.85 5.64 -11.45
C MET A 78 -23.18 6.17 -11.99
N ARG A 79 -24.00 6.69 -11.09
CA ARG A 79 -25.27 7.36 -11.41
C ARG A 79 -25.03 8.68 -12.12
N ASP A 80 -25.98 9.02 -12.98
CA ASP A 80 -26.08 10.26 -13.75
C ASP A 80 -27.24 11.11 -13.21
N THR A 81 -27.41 12.33 -13.74
CA THR A 81 -28.45 13.27 -13.29
C THR A 81 -29.87 12.71 -13.38
N THR A 82 -30.12 11.73 -14.25
CA THR A 82 -31.46 11.14 -14.47
C THR A 82 -31.84 10.10 -13.42
N ASN A 83 -30.87 9.42 -12.82
CA ASN A 83 -31.10 8.30 -11.89
C ASN A 83 -30.45 8.48 -10.51
N LEU A 84 -29.89 9.66 -10.23
CA LEU A 84 -29.38 10.04 -8.90
C LEU A 84 -30.51 10.14 -7.86
N GLY A 85 -30.28 9.68 -6.63
CA GLY A 85 -31.29 9.76 -5.56
C GLY A 85 -30.82 9.29 -4.19
N TRP A 86 -31.70 9.39 -3.20
CA TRP A 86 -31.38 9.02 -1.82
C TRP A 86 -31.22 7.51 -1.68
N LEU A 87 -30.20 7.10 -0.93
CA LEU A 87 -29.87 5.69 -0.71
C LEU A 87 -31.05 4.94 -0.10
N ARG A 88 -31.71 5.50 0.93
CA ARG A 88 -32.89 4.90 1.56
C ARG A 88 -34.06 4.63 0.61
N ASP A 89 -34.17 5.38 -0.49
CA ASP A 89 -35.27 5.27 -1.44
C ASP A 89 -34.92 4.27 -2.56
N LEU A 90 -33.65 4.25 -2.97
CA LEU A 90 -33.16 3.45 -4.10
C LEU A 90 -32.72 2.04 -3.67
N GLU A 91 -32.05 1.92 -2.53
CA GLU A 91 -31.47 0.67 -2.00
C GLU A 91 -31.72 0.57 -0.48
N PRO A 92 -32.98 0.43 -0.03
CA PRO A 92 -33.36 0.50 1.39
C PRO A 92 -32.72 -0.58 2.28
N THR A 93 -32.25 -1.68 1.70
CA THR A 93 -31.64 -2.80 2.42
C THR A 93 -30.38 -2.39 3.19
N TRP A 94 -29.64 -1.38 2.72
CA TRP A 94 -28.43 -0.87 3.38
C TRP A 94 -28.72 -0.19 4.72
N GLU A 95 -29.95 0.27 4.97
CA GLU A 95 -30.30 0.88 6.25
C GLU A 95 -30.12 -0.10 7.42
N SER A 96 -30.36 -1.39 7.19
CA SER A 96 -30.15 -2.46 8.18
C SER A 96 -28.68 -2.71 8.54
N TRP A 97 -27.74 -2.16 7.77
CA TRP A 97 -26.30 -2.29 8.02
C TRP A 97 -25.75 -1.16 8.89
N ALA A 98 -26.59 -0.23 9.34
CA ALA A 98 -26.18 0.90 10.18
C ALA A 98 -25.52 0.47 11.49
N ASP A 99 -25.96 -0.65 12.07
CA ASP A 99 -25.41 -1.19 13.32
C ASP A 99 -23.98 -1.71 13.17
N LEU A 100 -23.51 -1.90 11.93
CA LEU A 100 -22.13 -2.35 11.62
C LEU A 100 -21.15 -1.17 11.47
N ILE A 101 -21.62 0.08 11.58
CA ILE A 101 -20.75 1.26 11.53
C ILE A 101 -19.90 1.30 12.79
N THR A 102 -18.61 1.00 12.67
CA THR A 102 -17.68 1.00 13.81
C THR A 102 -17.18 2.40 14.19
N GLU A 103 -17.13 3.31 13.22
CA GLU A 103 -16.65 4.69 13.38
C GLU A 103 -17.66 5.69 12.80
N PRO A 104 -18.69 6.09 13.57
CA PRO A 104 -19.64 7.07 13.10
C PRO A 104 -18.98 8.46 12.99
N PRO A 105 -19.37 9.29 12.01
CA PRO A 105 -18.86 10.66 11.91
C PRO A 105 -19.22 11.48 13.15
N VAL A 106 -18.19 12.02 13.81
CA VAL A 106 -18.29 12.75 15.09
C VAL A 106 -19.20 13.97 14.96
N ASP A 107 -19.07 14.70 13.85
CA ASP A 107 -19.75 15.98 13.63
C ASP A 107 -21.09 15.83 12.89
N ALA A 108 -21.46 14.61 12.49
CA ALA A 108 -22.70 14.33 11.77
C ALA A 108 -23.47 13.17 12.40
N PRO A 109 -24.03 13.34 13.62
CA PRO A 109 -24.74 12.27 14.32
C PRO A 109 -25.93 11.74 13.50
N GLY A 110 -26.15 10.43 13.54
CA GLY A 110 -27.21 9.74 12.81
C GLY A 110 -26.70 8.66 11.85
N ASN A 111 -27.63 7.92 11.23
CA ASN A 111 -27.31 6.87 10.28
C ASN A 111 -26.96 7.48 8.90
N PRO A 112 -25.70 7.41 8.41
CA PRO A 112 -25.35 7.95 7.11
C PRO A 112 -26.12 7.27 5.97
N PHE A 113 -26.54 6.00 6.13
CA PHE A 113 -27.30 5.29 5.11
C PHE A 113 -28.71 5.88 4.88
N SER A 114 -29.32 6.50 5.90
CA SER A 114 -30.69 7.03 5.78
C SER A 114 -30.77 8.40 5.10
N ARG A 115 -29.63 9.08 4.94
CA ARG A 115 -29.50 10.41 4.33
C ARG A 115 -28.48 10.49 3.20
N GLY A 116 -27.75 9.41 2.93
CA GLY A 116 -26.74 9.36 1.88
C GLY A 116 -27.35 9.52 0.49
N LEU A 117 -26.71 10.34 -0.34
CA LEU A 117 -26.99 10.43 -1.77
C LEU A 117 -26.23 9.31 -2.49
N LEU A 118 -26.94 8.31 -3.01
CA LEU A 118 -26.33 7.16 -3.68
C LEU A 118 -25.75 7.61 -5.03
N ILE A 119 -24.45 7.39 -5.23
CA ILE A 119 -23.73 7.77 -6.47
C ILE A 119 -23.27 6.56 -7.29
N SER A 120 -23.23 5.35 -6.72
CA SER A 120 -23.03 4.12 -7.50
C SER A 120 -24.35 3.62 -8.08
N LEU A 121 -24.34 3.21 -9.35
CA LEU A 121 -25.47 2.58 -10.02
C LEU A 121 -25.30 1.06 -10.04
N HIS A 122 -24.15 0.60 -10.52
CA HIS A 122 -23.76 -0.81 -10.51
C HIS A 122 -22.41 -0.91 -9.81
N ALA A 123 -22.40 -1.54 -8.65
CA ALA A 123 -21.22 -1.94 -7.93
C ALA A 123 -21.36 -3.44 -7.61
N ASP A 124 -20.27 -4.05 -7.17
CA ASP A 124 -20.28 -5.41 -6.62
C ASP A 124 -21.06 -5.44 -5.28
N VAL A 125 -20.72 -6.28 -4.29
CA VAL A 125 -21.42 -6.32 -2.98
C VAL A 125 -21.11 -5.08 -2.11
N GLY A 126 -21.54 -3.90 -2.58
CA GLY A 126 -21.23 -2.60 -2.01
C GLY A 126 -21.95 -1.41 -2.65
N VAL A 127 -21.77 -0.22 -2.07
CA VAL A 127 -22.29 1.07 -2.54
C VAL A 127 -21.31 2.21 -2.30
N LEU A 128 -21.39 3.23 -3.15
CA LEU A 128 -20.77 4.54 -2.94
C LEU A 128 -21.85 5.60 -2.74
N PHE A 129 -21.72 6.44 -1.71
CA PHE A 129 -22.67 7.52 -1.46
C PHE A 129 -22.00 8.77 -0.86
N LEU A 130 -22.68 9.91 -0.92
CA LEU A 130 -22.25 11.18 -0.31
C LEU A 130 -23.17 11.55 0.86
N ASP A 131 -22.63 11.99 1.98
CA ASP A 131 -23.43 12.39 3.15
C ASP A 131 -23.56 13.92 3.25
N PRO A 132 -24.76 14.50 3.01
CA PRO A 132 -24.96 15.95 3.07
C PRO A 132 -24.84 16.58 4.46
N ALA A 133 -24.94 15.78 5.53
CA ALA A 133 -24.78 16.26 6.90
C ALA A 133 -23.32 16.27 7.35
N ASP A 134 -22.47 15.46 6.71
CA ASP A 134 -21.05 15.37 6.96
C ASP A 134 -20.31 16.18 5.89
N ARG A 135 -20.16 17.49 6.14
CA ARG A 135 -19.61 18.42 5.15
C ARG A 135 -18.59 19.36 5.76
N ASP A 136 -17.61 19.75 4.96
CA ASP A 136 -16.60 20.71 5.36
C ASP A 136 -17.09 22.17 5.22
N GLU A 137 -16.22 23.12 5.57
CA GLU A 137 -16.46 24.56 5.46
C GLU A 137 -16.64 25.07 4.01
N ASN A 138 -16.19 24.29 3.01
CA ASN A 138 -16.32 24.61 1.59
C ASN A 138 -17.62 24.06 0.99
N GLY A 139 -18.41 23.33 1.78
CA GLY A 139 -19.63 22.66 1.33
C GLY A 139 -19.36 21.35 0.58
N GLU A 140 -18.14 20.80 0.65
CA GLU A 140 -17.87 19.44 0.19
C GLU A 140 -18.49 18.44 1.15
N TRP A 141 -19.14 17.42 0.60
CA TRP A 141 -19.72 16.34 1.38
C TRP A 141 -18.72 15.20 1.47
N ALA A 142 -18.64 14.59 2.64
CA ALA A 142 -17.91 13.36 2.83
C ALA A 142 -18.50 12.27 1.94
N ALA A 143 -17.61 11.49 1.36
CA ALA A 143 -17.95 10.36 0.52
C ALA A 143 -17.68 9.06 1.28
N TYR A 144 -18.52 8.06 1.07
CA TYR A 144 -18.43 6.79 1.74
C TYR A 144 -18.35 5.66 0.72
N SER A 145 -17.44 4.72 0.99
CA SER A 145 -17.32 3.46 0.27
C SER A 145 -17.66 2.32 1.21
N VAL A 146 -18.57 1.45 0.78
CA VAL A 146 -19.10 0.38 1.60
C VAL A 146 -19.05 -0.90 0.79
N PHE A 147 -18.24 -1.86 1.21
CA PHE A 147 -18.13 -3.18 0.60
C PHE A 147 -18.10 -4.25 1.69
N SER A 148 -18.75 -5.39 1.44
CA SER A 148 -18.89 -6.46 2.44
C SER A 148 -17.57 -7.10 2.92
N TRP A 149 -16.47 -6.88 2.19
CA TRP A 149 -15.13 -7.41 2.49
C TRP A 149 -14.11 -6.34 2.91
N GLY A 150 -14.51 -5.07 2.97
CA GLY A 150 -13.62 -3.94 3.29
C GLY A 150 -13.78 -3.41 4.71
N SER A 151 -12.99 -2.39 5.04
CA SER A 151 -13.26 -1.53 6.21
C SER A 151 -14.64 -0.90 6.05
N PHE A 152 -15.47 -0.96 7.09
CA PHE A 152 -16.90 -0.71 6.97
C PHE A 152 -17.41 0.37 7.93
N PRO A 153 -18.03 1.45 7.44
CA PRO A 153 -17.87 2.05 6.10
C PRO A 153 -16.54 2.84 6.02
N GLN A 154 -15.91 2.88 4.85
CA GLN A 154 -14.71 3.71 4.64
C GLN A 154 -15.11 5.13 4.26
N ARG A 155 -14.71 6.10 5.08
CA ARG A 155 -15.00 7.53 4.89
C ARG A 155 -13.87 8.24 4.14
N TYR A 156 -14.25 9.14 3.24
CA TYR A 156 -13.37 10.08 2.53
C TYR A 156 -13.88 11.51 2.73
N PRO A 157 -12.99 12.52 2.83
CA PRO A 157 -13.40 13.89 3.12
C PRO A 157 -14.20 14.55 2.00
N THR A 158 -14.03 14.12 0.75
CA THR A 158 -14.69 14.70 -0.43
C THR A 158 -14.97 13.62 -1.48
N PHE A 159 -15.83 13.91 -2.45
CA PHE A 159 -16.00 13.07 -3.64
C PHE A 159 -14.68 12.93 -4.43
N THR A 160 -13.84 13.97 -4.46
CA THR A 160 -12.53 13.92 -5.12
C THR A 160 -11.63 12.88 -4.48
N ALA A 161 -11.53 12.86 -3.15
CA ALA A 161 -10.70 11.91 -2.42
C ALA A 161 -11.16 10.46 -2.63
N LEU A 162 -12.48 10.22 -2.72
CA LEU A 162 -13.03 8.92 -3.08
C LEU A 162 -12.59 8.49 -4.49
N MET A 163 -12.70 9.38 -5.48
CA MET A 163 -12.29 9.08 -6.86
C MET A 163 -10.78 8.82 -6.96
N GLU A 164 -9.95 9.60 -6.28
CA GLU A 164 -8.50 9.37 -6.20
C GLU A 164 -8.18 8.00 -5.58
N SER A 165 -8.90 7.62 -4.52
CA SER A 165 -8.72 6.29 -3.90
C SER A 165 -9.15 5.15 -4.82
N ASN A 166 -10.25 5.30 -5.55
CA ASN A 166 -10.70 4.30 -6.52
C ASN A 166 -9.71 4.15 -7.68
N TYR A 167 -9.12 5.25 -8.14
CA TYR A 167 -8.06 5.25 -9.15
C TYR A 167 -6.78 4.57 -8.62
N GLN A 168 -6.38 4.88 -7.39
CA GLN A 168 -5.25 4.21 -6.74
C GLN A 168 -5.48 2.70 -6.61
N SER A 169 -6.71 2.28 -6.27
CA SER A 169 -7.09 0.87 -6.16
C SER A 169 -6.97 0.12 -7.50
N LEU A 170 -7.35 0.75 -8.62
CA LEU A 170 -7.07 0.21 -9.96
C LEU A 170 -5.58 -0.10 -10.13
N HIS A 171 -4.71 0.84 -9.78
CA HIS A 171 -3.27 0.66 -9.90
C HIS A 171 -2.74 -0.43 -8.97
N GLN A 172 -3.26 -0.51 -7.76
CA GLN A 172 -2.92 -1.57 -6.81
C GLN A 172 -3.26 -2.96 -7.33
N ILE A 173 -4.42 -3.13 -7.98
CA ILE A 173 -4.94 -4.43 -8.43
C ILE A 173 -4.42 -4.82 -9.81
N ARG A 174 -4.43 -3.88 -10.77
CA ARG A 174 -4.15 -4.17 -12.19
C ARG A 174 -2.76 -3.74 -12.65
N GLN A 175 -2.14 -2.77 -11.98
CA GLN A 175 -0.86 -2.17 -12.37
C GLN A 175 -0.80 -1.85 -13.89
N PRO A 176 -1.77 -1.07 -14.43
CA PRO A 176 -1.84 -0.79 -15.84
C PRO A 176 -0.55 -0.14 -16.35
N ALA A 177 -0.17 -0.48 -17.58
CA ALA A 177 0.89 0.27 -18.26
C ALA A 177 0.41 1.70 -18.53
N GLY A 178 1.26 2.69 -18.23
CA GLY A 178 0.89 4.08 -18.38
C GLY A 178 1.77 5.03 -17.59
N LYS A 179 1.48 6.32 -17.72
CA LYS A 179 2.25 7.40 -17.12
C LYS A 179 2.31 7.28 -15.61
N THR A 180 1.23 6.83 -14.97
CA THR A 180 1.16 6.70 -13.52
C THR A 180 2.09 5.61 -13.01
N ARG A 181 2.06 4.42 -13.62
CA ARG A 181 2.98 3.33 -13.27
C ARG A 181 4.43 3.73 -13.49
N ASP A 182 4.74 4.28 -14.68
CA ASP A 182 6.10 4.67 -15.03
C ASP A 182 6.63 5.78 -14.11
N ASN A 183 5.76 6.71 -13.68
CA ASN A 183 6.10 7.71 -12.68
C ASN A 183 6.40 7.07 -11.32
N TRP A 184 5.59 6.11 -10.85
CA TRP A 184 5.84 5.45 -9.58
C TRP A 184 7.09 4.55 -9.59
N ASP A 185 7.45 3.98 -10.74
CA ASP A 185 8.73 3.29 -10.92
C ASP A 185 9.92 4.24 -10.76
N LEU A 186 9.84 5.43 -11.35
CA LEU A 186 10.84 6.47 -11.19
C LEU A 186 10.93 6.94 -9.73
N VAL A 187 9.79 7.18 -9.08
CA VAL A 187 9.73 7.58 -7.66
C VAL A 187 10.33 6.50 -6.77
N ALA A 188 10.08 5.21 -7.03
CA ALA A 188 10.68 4.13 -6.27
C ALA A 188 12.21 4.09 -6.41
N GLU A 189 12.75 4.32 -7.62
CA GLU A 189 14.21 4.41 -7.82
C GLU A 189 14.81 5.66 -7.15
N GLN A 190 14.13 6.80 -7.20
CA GLN A 190 14.57 8.02 -6.50
C GLN A 190 14.58 7.83 -4.99
N ALA A 191 13.50 7.27 -4.43
CA ALA A 191 13.38 7.01 -3.00
C ALA A 191 14.42 6.01 -2.51
N ARG A 192 14.80 5.03 -3.34
CA ARG A 192 15.95 4.16 -3.08
C ARG A 192 17.26 4.95 -2.99
N GLY A 193 17.44 5.95 -3.85
CA GLY A 193 18.56 6.88 -3.82
C GLY A 193 18.62 7.65 -2.51
N GLU A 194 17.49 8.22 -2.09
CA GLU A 194 17.37 8.95 -0.82
C GLU A 194 17.62 8.05 0.41
N ALA A 195 17.10 6.81 0.38
CA ALA A 195 17.36 5.85 1.44
C ALA A 195 18.86 5.52 1.59
N LEU A 196 19.60 5.46 0.47
CA LEU A 196 21.03 5.19 0.47
C LEU A 196 21.89 6.41 0.79
N SER A 197 21.40 7.64 0.55
CA SER A 197 22.06 8.88 0.94
C SER A 197 21.83 9.23 2.42
N GLY A 198 20.82 8.60 3.04
CA GLY A 198 20.47 8.78 4.46
C GLY A 198 19.24 9.66 4.69
N ASP A 199 18.57 10.16 3.64
CA ASP A 199 17.29 10.86 3.75
C ASP A 199 16.12 9.86 3.82
N ILE A 200 15.95 9.29 5.02
CA ILE A 200 14.97 8.24 5.28
C ILE A 200 13.54 8.76 5.29
N ASP A 201 13.32 9.99 5.74
CA ASP A 201 11.96 10.53 5.86
C ASP A 201 11.37 10.81 4.46
N THR A 202 12.15 11.40 3.55
CA THR A 202 11.76 11.57 2.14
C THR A 202 11.56 10.21 1.46
N ALA A 203 12.49 9.27 1.66
CA ALA A 203 12.39 7.93 1.09
C ALA A 203 11.13 7.20 1.56
N MET A 204 10.86 7.16 2.88
CA MET A 204 9.71 6.48 3.46
C MET A 204 8.39 7.04 2.94
N ALA A 205 8.24 8.37 2.91
CA ALA A 205 7.02 9.01 2.42
C ALA A 205 6.77 8.72 0.92
N ALA A 206 7.83 8.69 0.11
CA ALA A 206 7.73 8.36 -1.32
C ALA A 206 7.39 6.88 -1.55
N LEU A 207 8.06 5.97 -0.84
CA LEU A 207 7.85 4.52 -0.94
C LEU A 207 6.45 4.12 -0.47
N GLU A 208 5.95 4.75 0.62
CA GLU A 208 4.59 4.52 1.09
C GLU A 208 3.56 4.87 0.02
N LYS A 209 3.69 6.04 -0.62
CA LYS A 209 2.78 6.43 -1.71
C LYS A 209 2.91 5.53 -2.94
N ALA A 210 4.12 5.14 -3.32
CA ALA A 210 4.34 4.24 -4.45
C ALA A 210 3.74 2.84 -4.19
N GLN A 211 3.91 2.30 -2.99
CA GLN A 211 3.30 1.03 -2.57
C GLN A 211 1.76 1.09 -2.65
N HIS A 212 1.18 2.19 -2.21
CA HIS A 212 -0.26 2.44 -2.29
C HIS A 212 -0.81 2.36 -3.73
N PHE A 213 0.02 2.67 -4.73
CA PHE A 213 -0.26 2.50 -6.16
C PHE A 213 0.17 1.14 -6.73
N GLY A 214 0.46 0.14 -5.89
CA GLY A 214 0.82 -1.21 -6.33
C GLY A 214 2.27 -1.39 -6.77
N GLN A 215 3.14 -0.39 -6.56
CA GLN A 215 4.54 -0.50 -6.98
C GLN A 215 5.27 -1.56 -6.12
N SER A 216 5.66 -2.65 -6.76
CA SER A 216 6.14 -3.87 -6.10
C SER A 216 7.51 -3.70 -5.41
N ARG A 217 8.41 -2.97 -6.05
CA ARG A 217 9.73 -2.63 -5.52
C ARG A 217 9.62 -1.74 -4.28
N ALA A 218 8.67 -0.82 -4.26
CA ALA A 218 8.44 0.10 -3.16
C ALA A 218 8.07 -0.64 -1.88
N THR A 219 7.24 -1.70 -1.98
CA THR A 219 6.95 -2.63 -0.89
C THR A 219 8.24 -3.20 -0.28
N VAL A 220 9.14 -3.72 -1.12
CA VAL A 220 10.37 -4.38 -0.67
C VAL A 220 11.34 -3.40 -0.02
N LEU A 221 11.49 -2.21 -0.60
CA LEU A 221 12.34 -1.15 -0.06
C LEU A 221 11.77 -0.61 1.27
N GLN A 222 10.47 -0.31 1.32
CA GLN A 222 9.84 0.21 2.53
C GLN A 222 9.89 -0.80 3.68
N THR A 223 9.71 -2.09 3.38
CA THR A 223 9.80 -3.17 4.38
C THR A 223 11.17 -3.18 5.07
N GLN A 224 12.26 -3.07 4.30
CA GLN A 224 13.61 -2.99 4.84
C GLN A 224 13.78 -1.83 5.83
N LEU A 225 13.32 -0.64 5.46
CA LEU A 225 13.40 0.54 6.33
C LEU A 225 12.54 0.38 7.59
N GLN A 226 11.30 -0.07 7.44
CA GLN A 226 10.38 -0.29 8.57
C GLN A 226 10.95 -1.29 9.59
N MET A 227 11.66 -2.33 9.15
CA MET A 227 12.27 -3.31 10.05
C MET A 227 13.29 -2.68 11.02
N PHE A 228 13.95 -1.59 10.64
CA PHE A 228 14.86 -0.87 11.55
C PHE A 228 14.17 0.25 12.34
N LEU A 229 13.00 0.72 11.90
CA LEU A 229 12.31 1.88 12.49
C LEU A 229 11.19 1.50 13.46
N SER A 230 10.54 0.35 13.29
CA SER A 230 9.17 0.21 13.79
C SER A 230 8.99 -0.44 15.17
N THR A 231 10.02 -0.81 15.93
CA THR A 231 9.77 -1.72 17.08
C THR A 231 10.70 -1.62 18.28
N SER A 232 10.13 -1.71 19.48
CA SER A 232 10.83 -1.79 20.77
C SER A 232 11.54 -3.14 21.03
N SER A 233 11.35 -4.12 20.13
CA SER A 233 11.89 -5.47 20.21
C SER A 233 12.31 -5.98 18.82
N PRO A 234 13.43 -6.72 18.70
CA PRO A 234 13.92 -7.26 17.43
C PRO A 234 12.97 -8.27 16.76
N TYR A 235 12.13 -8.93 17.55
CA TYR A 235 11.17 -9.91 17.04
C TYR A 235 9.95 -9.24 16.38
N ASP A 236 9.57 -8.07 16.88
CA ASP A 236 8.47 -7.32 16.29
C ASP A 236 8.87 -6.75 14.93
N ALA A 237 10.14 -6.36 14.73
CA ALA A 237 10.64 -5.88 13.44
C ALA A 237 10.36 -6.91 12.33
N CYS A 238 10.63 -8.18 12.65
CA CYS A 238 10.41 -9.30 11.73
C CYS A 238 8.93 -9.58 11.46
N ARG A 239 7.99 -9.03 12.23
CA ARG A 239 6.53 -9.14 11.95
C ARG A 239 6.13 -8.42 10.68
N ILE A 240 6.87 -7.39 10.28
CA ILE A 240 6.65 -6.65 9.04
C ILE A 240 6.78 -7.57 7.82
N LEU A 241 7.63 -8.61 7.89
CA LEU A 241 7.79 -9.60 6.81
C LEU A 241 6.49 -10.32 6.46
N SER A 242 5.56 -10.42 7.42
CA SER A 242 4.24 -11.01 7.19
C SER A 242 3.39 -10.21 6.19
N ARG A 243 3.76 -8.97 5.87
CA ARG A 243 3.14 -8.14 4.81
C ARG A 243 3.61 -8.54 3.41
N VAL A 244 4.83 -9.05 3.28
CA VAL A 244 5.44 -9.39 1.98
C VAL A 244 4.98 -10.75 1.46
N LEU A 245 4.65 -11.69 2.36
CA LEU A 245 4.46 -13.10 1.96
C LEU A 245 3.06 -13.47 1.43
N PRO A 246 1.95 -12.82 1.79
CA PRO A 246 0.65 -13.18 1.18
C PRO A 246 -0.14 -12.05 0.49
N LEU A 247 0.28 -10.79 0.54
CA LEU A 247 -0.64 -9.67 0.20
C LEU A 247 -0.05 -8.53 -0.61
N ALA A 248 1.27 -8.48 -0.78
CA ALA A 248 1.91 -7.35 -1.43
C ALA A 248 2.59 -7.78 -2.74
N PRO A 249 2.47 -6.99 -3.81
CA PRO A 249 3.21 -7.25 -5.04
C PRO A 249 4.71 -7.13 -4.75
N VAL A 250 5.51 -8.09 -5.23
CA VAL A 250 6.98 -8.10 -5.14
C VAL A 250 7.61 -8.19 -6.53
N PRO A 251 8.84 -7.70 -6.74
CA PRO A 251 9.53 -7.82 -8.02
C PRO A 251 9.74 -9.28 -8.44
N GLU A 252 9.81 -9.52 -9.74
CA GLU A 252 10.16 -10.84 -10.29
C GLU A 252 11.53 -11.30 -9.77
N GLY A 253 11.65 -12.60 -9.44
CA GLY A 253 12.88 -13.18 -8.91
C GLY A 253 13.20 -12.79 -7.47
N PHE A 254 12.34 -12.02 -6.79
CA PHE A 254 12.56 -11.63 -5.40
C PHE A 254 12.79 -12.84 -4.48
N PHE A 255 11.95 -13.89 -4.56
CA PHE A 255 12.04 -15.06 -3.68
C PHE A 255 13.25 -15.97 -3.95
N THR A 256 13.88 -15.86 -5.13
CA THR A 256 15.09 -16.60 -5.46
C THR A 256 16.37 -15.78 -5.22
N GLY A 257 16.25 -14.46 -5.10
CA GLY A 257 17.37 -13.55 -4.89
C GLY A 257 17.99 -13.61 -3.48
N PRO A 258 19.22 -13.09 -3.32
CA PRO A 258 19.92 -13.09 -2.02
C PRO A 258 19.26 -12.16 -1.00
N LEU A 259 18.56 -11.11 -1.42
CA LEU A 259 17.79 -10.25 -0.50
C LEU A 259 16.74 -11.07 0.26
N PHE A 260 15.99 -11.93 -0.42
CA PHE A 260 15.04 -12.80 0.27
C PHE A 260 15.75 -13.94 1.00
N THR A 261 16.59 -14.70 0.29
CA THR A 261 17.14 -15.97 0.79
C THR A 261 18.20 -15.83 1.88
N GLU A 262 18.93 -14.71 1.91
CA GLU A 262 20.02 -14.47 2.87
C GLU A 262 19.73 -13.36 3.88
N GLU A 263 18.82 -12.42 3.60
CA GLU A 263 18.47 -11.36 4.55
C GLU A 263 17.12 -11.62 5.23
N PHE A 264 16.05 -11.86 4.46
CA PHE A 264 14.71 -12.03 5.03
C PHE A 264 14.44 -13.41 5.63
N VAL A 265 14.82 -14.50 4.95
CA VAL A 265 14.56 -15.86 5.45
C VAL A 265 15.14 -16.09 6.86
N PRO A 266 16.39 -15.70 7.19
CA PRO A 266 16.88 -15.83 8.56
C PRO A 266 16.00 -15.12 9.60
N CYS A 267 15.52 -13.90 9.27
CA CYS A 267 14.61 -13.14 10.13
C CYS A 267 13.26 -13.84 10.32
N MET A 268 12.73 -14.52 9.29
CA MET A 268 11.50 -15.31 9.41
C MET A 268 11.64 -16.47 10.41
N PHE A 269 12.79 -17.13 10.43
CA PHE A 269 13.06 -18.20 11.39
C PHE A 269 13.19 -17.67 12.81
N LEU A 270 13.91 -16.56 13.01
CA LEU A 270 14.02 -15.90 14.31
C LEU A 270 12.63 -15.49 14.83
N GLN A 271 11.83 -14.83 13.99
CA GLN A 271 10.46 -14.45 14.31
C GLN A 271 9.61 -15.67 14.70
N HIS A 272 9.69 -16.77 13.95
CA HIS A 272 8.91 -17.98 14.23
C HIS A 272 9.32 -18.62 15.56
N ALA A 273 10.60 -18.62 15.92
CA ALA A 273 11.09 -19.16 17.20
C ALA A 273 10.59 -18.35 18.41
N HIS A 274 10.28 -17.07 18.21
CA HIS A 274 9.87 -16.13 19.27
C HIS A 274 8.43 -15.61 19.10
N LYS A 275 7.63 -16.27 18.27
CA LYS A 275 6.24 -15.85 18.02
C LYS A 275 5.35 -16.13 19.22
N GLU A 276 4.38 -15.27 19.44
CA GLU A 276 3.27 -15.56 20.34
C GLU A 276 2.36 -16.65 19.76
N PRO A 277 1.76 -17.53 20.57
CA PRO A 277 0.95 -18.66 20.08
C PRO A 277 -0.22 -18.27 19.17
N TRP A 278 -0.81 -17.10 19.37
CA TRP A 278 -1.96 -16.58 18.60
C TRP A 278 -1.54 -15.84 17.32
N TYR A 279 -0.24 -15.64 17.09
CA TYR A 279 0.25 -14.89 15.94
C TYR A 279 0.89 -15.80 14.90
N ALA A 280 0.37 -15.77 13.67
CA ALA A 280 0.96 -16.46 12.53
C ALA A 280 2.23 -15.72 12.07
N SER A 281 3.39 -16.37 12.16
CA SER A 281 4.66 -15.79 11.71
C SER A 281 4.75 -15.75 10.19
N ALA A 282 5.72 -15.01 9.66
CA ALA A 282 6.03 -15.00 8.23
C ALA A 282 6.25 -16.43 7.69
N LEU A 283 6.91 -17.29 8.49
CA LEU A 283 7.13 -18.70 8.13
C LEU A 283 5.83 -19.52 8.09
N ASP A 284 4.89 -19.30 9.02
CA ASP A 284 3.58 -19.97 8.98
C ASP A 284 2.80 -19.54 7.75
N ARG A 285 2.80 -18.23 7.45
CA ARG A 285 2.10 -17.68 6.29
C ARG A 285 2.68 -18.21 4.98
N ALA A 286 4.00 -18.34 4.89
CA ALA A 286 4.68 -18.95 3.75
C ALA A 286 4.24 -20.39 3.47
N GLN A 287 3.71 -21.12 4.46
CA GLN A 287 3.16 -22.48 4.26
C GLN A 287 1.72 -22.47 3.76
N MET A 288 0.99 -21.37 3.95
CA MET A 288 -0.43 -21.23 3.57
C MET A 288 -0.60 -20.58 2.20
N VAL A 289 0.41 -19.86 1.74
CA VAL A 289 0.40 -19.13 0.48
C VAL A 289 0.54 -20.10 -0.69
N ASP A 290 -0.20 -19.84 -1.75
CA ASP A 290 0.04 -20.49 -3.03
C ASP A 290 1.42 -20.05 -3.55
N ASP A 291 2.33 -21.00 -3.73
CA ASP A 291 3.72 -20.79 -4.17
C ASP A 291 3.91 -21.49 -5.53
N PRO A 292 3.34 -20.95 -6.63
CA PRO A 292 3.55 -21.49 -7.96
C PRO A 292 5.04 -21.57 -8.27
N GLY A 293 5.53 -22.78 -8.56
CA GLY A 293 6.96 -23.01 -8.81
C GLY A 293 7.79 -23.31 -7.56
N GLY A 294 7.26 -23.17 -6.35
CA GLY A 294 7.88 -23.60 -5.10
C GLY A 294 9.12 -22.79 -4.68
N GLU A 295 9.18 -21.50 -5.03
CA GLU A 295 10.35 -20.66 -4.78
C GLU A 295 10.52 -20.35 -3.29
N ILE A 296 9.43 -19.97 -2.62
CA ILE A 296 9.41 -19.65 -1.19
C ILE A 296 9.79 -20.90 -0.40
N LYS A 297 9.19 -22.05 -0.75
CA LYS A 297 9.49 -23.33 -0.12
C LYS A 297 10.97 -23.71 -0.28
N ARG A 298 11.53 -23.58 -1.49
CA ARG A 298 12.96 -23.87 -1.74
C ARG A 298 13.89 -22.95 -0.94
N ALA A 299 13.55 -21.67 -0.83
CA ALA A 299 14.32 -20.72 -0.03
C ALA A 299 14.37 -21.11 1.46
N ILE A 300 13.21 -21.47 2.02
CA ILE A 300 13.06 -21.93 3.40
C ILE A 300 13.81 -23.24 3.64
N ASP A 301 13.59 -24.25 2.78
CA ASP A 301 14.25 -25.55 2.89
C ASP A 301 15.77 -25.41 2.73
N GLY A 302 16.21 -24.56 1.81
CA GLY A 302 17.61 -24.22 1.61
C GLY A 302 18.24 -23.58 2.83
N HIS A 303 17.55 -22.66 3.51
CA HIS A 303 18.04 -22.08 4.76
C HIS A 303 18.13 -23.13 5.88
N ARG A 304 17.10 -23.97 6.05
CA ARG A 304 17.11 -25.06 7.04
C ARG A 304 18.30 -25.99 6.84
N ALA A 305 18.53 -26.43 5.61
CA ALA A 305 19.66 -27.28 5.26
C ALA A 305 21.03 -26.60 5.43
N ARG A 306 21.10 -25.26 5.40
CA ARG A 306 22.34 -24.52 5.72
C ARG A 306 22.59 -24.49 7.22
N VAL A 307 21.57 -24.21 8.02
CA VAL A 307 21.65 -24.13 9.49
C VAL A 307 22.06 -25.46 10.11
N GLU A 308 21.61 -26.58 9.54
CA GLU A 308 21.98 -27.93 10.01
C GLU A 308 23.44 -28.32 9.72
N ARG A 309 24.17 -27.56 8.89
CA ARG A 309 25.57 -27.86 8.58
C ARG A 309 26.48 -27.53 9.76
N PRO A 310 27.42 -28.41 10.13
CA PRO A 310 28.41 -28.11 11.15
C PRO A 310 29.20 -26.83 10.81
N GLY A 311 29.27 -25.90 11.76
CA GLY A 311 29.99 -24.64 11.60
C GLY A 311 29.27 -23.58 10.78
N TYR A 312 27.97 -23.74 10.50
CA TYR A 312 27.18 -22.68 9.88
C TYR A 312 27.21 -21.40 10.74
N GLN A 313 27.40 -20.28 10.06
CA GLN A 313 27.26 -18.95 10.65
C GLN A 313 26.43 -18.09 9.70
N LEU A 314 25.55 -17.26 10.28
CA LEU A 314 24.80 -16.27 9.53
C LEU A 314 25.75 -15.29 8.83
N SER A 315 25.45 -14.92 7.59
CA SER A 315 26.20 -13.89 6.86
C SER A 315 25.50 -12.55 6.97
N TYR A 316 26.25 -11.48 7.24
CA TYR A 316 25.69 -10.14 7.47
C TYR A 316 25.74 -9.22 6.25
N GLY A 317 26.36 -9.63 5.16
CA GLY A 317 26.56 -8.77 4.00
C GLY A 317 27.77 -9.15 3.16
N ASN A 318 28.29 -8.21 2.37
CA ASN A 318 29.55 -8.39 1.66
C ASN A 318 30.71 -8.71 2.63
N GLN A 319 31.76 -9.37 2.14
CA GLN A 319 32.84 -9.93 2.96
C GLN A 319 33.47 -8.92 3.95
N ALA A 320 33.71 -7.68 3.50
CA ALA A 320 34.32 -6.64 4.34
C ALA A 320 33.42 -6.25 5.52
N PHE A 321 32.12 -6.10 5.26
CA PHE A 321 31.13 -5.80 6.29
C PHE A 321 30.96 -6.98 7.25
N ASP A 322 30.82 -8.19 6.73
CA ASP A 322 30.67 -9.41 7.52
C ASP A 322 31.84 -9.61 8.50
N ALA A 323 33.08 -9.42 8.03
CA ALA A 323 34.27 -9.49 8.87
C ALA A 323 34.28 -8.43 9.98
N ALA A 324 33.86 -7.19 9.68
CA ALA A 324 33.77 -6.11 10.64
C ALA A 324 32.72 -6.38 11.73
N VAL A 325 31.53 -6.85 11.34
CA VAL A 325 30.46 -7.23 12.26
C VAL A 325 30.88 -8.38 13.16
N ARG A 326 31.53 -9.43 12.62
CA ARG A 326 32.05 -10.54 13.43
C ARG A 326 33.10 -10.09 14.43
N LYS A 327 34.01 -9.21 14.03
CA LYS A 327 35.01 -8.63 14.93
C LYS A 327 34.34 -7.84 16.06
N ALA A 328 33.32 -7.05 15.74
CA ALA A 328 32.55 -6.30 16.73
C ALA A 328 31.86 -7.24 17.74
N LEU A 329 31.19 -8.29 17.25
CA LEU A 329 30.57 -9.32 18.11
C LEU A 329 31.58 -10.01 19.03
N ALA A 330 32.72 -10.44 18.49
CA ALA A 330 33.75 -11.11 19.27
C ALA A 330 34.33 -10.23 20.39
N GLN A 331 34.41 -8.92 20.17
CA GLN A 331 35.01 -7.98 21.12
C GLN A 331 34.01 -7.40 22.11
N TYR A 332 32.76 -7.16 21.69
CA TYR A 332 31.77 -6.37 22.44
C TYR A 332 30.45 -7.09 22.68
N HIS A 333 30.40 -8.41 22.56
CA HIS A 333 29.19 -9.23 22.78
C HIS A 333 28.40 -8.87 24.06
N SER A 334 29.09 -8.53 25.15
CA SER A 334 28.47 -8.21 26.45
C SER A 334 28.23 -6.71 26.69
N ASP A 335 28.60 -5.84 25.74
CA ASP A 335 28.50 -4.39 25.85
C ASP A 335 27.71 -3.83 24.64
N PRO A 336 26.38 -3.69 24.78
CA PRO A 336 25.52 -3.21 23.70
C PRO A 336 25.84 -1.80 23.21
N ALA A 337 26.51 -0.96 24.02
CA ALA A 337 26.90 0.39 23.62
C ALA A 337 28.17 0.37 22.77
N ALA A 338 29.20 -0.36 23.21
CA ALA A 338 30.42 -0.54 22.43
C ALA A 338 30.17 -1.33 21.14
N LEU A 339 29.30 -2.36 21.19
CA LEU A 339 28.87 -3.11 20.03
C LEU A 339 28.16 -2.21 19.01
N TRP A 340 27.25 -1.35 19.46
CA TRP A 340 26.60 -0.37 18.59
C TRP A 340 27.59 0.54 17.87
N HIS A 341 28.53 1.16 18.58
CA HIS A 341 29.52 2.04 17.94
C HIS A 341 30.42 1.30 16.94
N ALA A 342 30.74 0.03 17.22
CA ALA A 342 31.48 -0.79 16.27
C ALA A 342 30.66 -1.15 15.02
N LEU A 343 29.35 -1.40 15.17
CA LEU A 343 28.43 -1.63 14.05
C LEU A 343 28.23 -0.37 13.21
N GLU A 344 28.04 0.77 13.85
CA GLU A 344 27.96 2.08 13.22
C GLU A 344 29.20 2.34 12.35
N ALA A 345 30.41 2.11 12.88
CA ALA A 345 31.65 2.22 12.10
C ALA A 345 31.74 1.19 10.96
N ALA A 346 31.22 -0.03 11.17
CA ALA A 346 31.24 -1.08 10.15
C ALA A 346 30.39 -0.74 8.92
N MET A 347 29.36 0.10 9.07
CA MET A 347 28.47 0.48 7.95
C MET A 347 29.21 1.14 6.78
N ALA A 348 30.36 1.77 7.01
CA ALA A 348 31.23 2.29 5.95
C ALA A 348 31.77 1.19 5.00
N HIS A 349 31.70 -0.08 5.39
CA HIS A 349 32.09 -1.22 4.56
C HIS A 349 30.91 -1.97 3.95
N TRP A 350 29.68 -1.62 4.34
CA TRP A 350 28.49 -2.27 3.82
C TRP A 350 28.23 -1.90 2.37
N GLN A 351 27.86 -2.91 1.57
CA GLN A 351 27.47 -2.73 0.18
C GLN A 351 26.21 -3.52 -0.15
N PRO A 352 25.33 -2.96 -0.99
CA PRO A 352 24.13 -3.64 -1.45
C PRO A 352 24.51 -4.87 -2.28
N ARG A 353 23.84 -6.00 -2.03
CA ARG A 353 24.06 -7.27 -2.77
C ARG A 353 23.20 -7.37 -4.04
N THR A 354 22.09 -6.64 -4.05
CA THR A 354 21.18 -6.50 -5.18
C THR A 354 20.80 -5.03 -5.32
N PRO A 355 20.27 -4.60 -6.47
CA PRO A 355 19.76 -3.24 -6.63
C PRO A 355 18.74 -2.84 -5.55
N ASP A 356 17.97 -3.80 -5.03
CA ASP A 356 16.88 -3.57 -4.07
C ASP A 356 17.31 -3.78 -2.62
N HIS A 357 18.55 -4.19 -2.37
CA HIS A 357 19.09 -4.33 -1.01
C HIS A 357 19.56 -2.96 -0.54
N ILE A 358 18.84 -2.32 0.38
CA ILE A 358 19.17 -0.97 0.88
C ILE A 358 19.59 -0.95 2.36
N THR A 359 19.36 -2.05 3.09
CA THR A 359 19.74 -2.17 4.51
C THR A 359 20.17 -3.60 4.84
N PRO A 360 21.18 -3.82 5.71
CA PRO A 360 21.61 -5.16 6.14
C PRO A 360 20.61 -5.82 7.10
N VAL A 361 19.47 -6.28 6.58
CA VAL A 361 18.39 -6.86 7.40
C VAL A 361 18.85 -8.11 8.16
N ALA A 362 19.83 -8.86 7.65
CA ALA A 362 20.39 -10.03 8.34
C ALA A 362 20.95 -9.69 9.73
N LEU A 363 21.33 -8.44 10.04
CA LEU A 363 21.73 -8.06 11.41
C LEU A 363 20.61 -8.33 12.42
N LEU A 364 19.35 -8.20 12.01
CA LEU A 364 18.19 -8.42 12.87
C LEU A 364 17.92 -9.91 13.15
N ALA A 365 18.56 -10.82 12.41
CA ALA A 365 18.44 -12.26 12.63
C ALA A 365 19.45 -12.80 13.67
N ASP A 366 20.45 -12.02 14.09
CA ASP A 366 21.31 -12.36 15.22
C ASP A 366 20.74 -11.72 16.50
N PRO A 367 20.39 -12.51 17.54
CA PRO A 367 19.77 -11.97 18.75
C PRO A 367 20.58 -10.86 19.43
N VAL A 368 21.91 -10.99 19.51
CA VAL A 368 22.77 -10.02 20.21
C VAL A 368 22.82 -8.69 19.47
N LEU A 369 22.95 -8.74 18.14
CA LEU A 369 22.90 -7.56 17.28
C LEU A 369 21.52 -6.92 17.31
N ALA A 370 20.47 -7.72 17.20
CA ALA A 370 19.10 -7.24 17.12
C ALA A 370 18.68 -6.55 18.43
N TYR A 371 19.10 -7.05 19.60
CA TYR A 371 18.91 -6.36 20.89
C TYR A 371 19.71 -5.05 21.00
N SER A 372 20.83 -4.93 20.29
CA SER A 372 21.65 -3.73 20.29
C SER A 372 21.11 -2.63 19.36
N LEU A 373 20.24 -2.99 18.40
CA LEU A 373 19.63 -2.10 17.41
C LEU A 373 18.25 -1.61 17.89
N THR A 374 18.24 -0.60 18.77
CA THR A 374 17.00 0.12 19.16
C THR A 374 16.45 0.94 17.98
N PRO A 375 15.19 1.41 18.00
CA PRO A 375 14.65 2.28 16.94
C PRO A 375 15.51 3.53 16.64
N GLU A 376 16.08 4.16 17.68
CA GLU A 376 16.93 5.34 17.53
C GLU A 376 18.24 4.98 16.83
N ARG A 377 18.82 3.83 17.19
CA ARG A 377 20.03 3.28 16.58
C ARG A 377 19.76 2.81 15.15
N GLY A 378 18.62 2.16 14.91
CA GLY A 378 18.16 1.79 13.58
C GLY A 378 18.06 3.03 12.69
N ARG A 379 17.40 4.09 13.16
CA ARG A 379 17.34 5.37 12.44
C ARG A 379 18.73 5.95 12.19
N ALA A 380 19.60 5.99 13.19
CA ALA A 380 20.97 6.48 13.03
C ALA A 380 21.79 5.66 12.02
N LEU A 381 21.60 4.34 11.98
CA LEU A 381 22.21 3.45 11.00
C LEU A 381 21.70 3.75 9.60
N LEU A 382 20.39 3.94 9.45
CA LEU A 382 19.75 4.25 8.17
C LEU A 382 20.15 5.63 7.63
N SER A 383 20.31 6.63 8.50
CA SER A 383 20.69 8.00 8.11
C SER A 383 22.16 8.17 7.70
N GLN A 384 22.96 7.12 7.73
CA GLN A 384 24.35 7.17 7.26
C GLN A 384 24.43 6.92 5.74
N PRO A 385 25.06 7.82 4.97
CA PRO A 385 25.32 7.60 3.56
C PRO A 385 26.06 6.28 3.32
N ARG A 386 25.63 5.50 2.34
CA ARG A 386 26.28 4.24 1.97
C ARG A 386 27.45 4.50 1.04
N SER A 387 28.52 3.71 1.21
CA SER A 387 29.76 3.87 0.45
C SER A 387 29.52 3.91 -1.07
N GLY A 388 29.98 5.00 -1.69
CA GLY A 388 29.80 5.27 -3.12
C GLY A 388 28.64 6.22 -3.45
N ARG A 389 28.00 6.84 -2.47
CA ARG A 389 26.99 7.90 -2.65
C ARG A 389 27.13 9.04 -1.65
#